data_AF-A0A6P1F9C0-F1
#
_entry.id   AF-A0A6P1F9C0-F1
#
_cell.length_a   1.000
_cell.length_b   1.000
_cell.length_c   1.000
_cell.angle_alpha   90.00
_cell.angle_beta   90.00
_cell.angle_gamma   90.00
#
_symmetry.space_group_name_H-M   'P 1'
#
loop_
_entity.id
_entity.type
_entity.pdbx_description
1 polymer ?
#
loop_
_entity_poly.entity_id
_entity_poly.type
_entity_poly.pdbx_seq_one_letter_code
_entity_poly.pdbx_strand_id
1 'polypeptide(L)' 'MAMTLRLTDEQESALTALAEAQGISKQEATVRAILEAADRRVHRDDVAALSARGRERYAALLDRLAQ' A
#
# COMPACT_ATOMS: atom_id res chain seq x y z
N MET A 1 -10.59 -17.82 -13.83
CA MET A 1 -9.94 -16.79 -14.69
C MET A 1 -8.44 -17.05 -14.66
N ALA A 2 -7.77 -17.01 -15.80
CA ALA A 2 -6.31 -17.16 -15.86
C ALA A 2 -5.66 -15.78 -16.02
N MET A 3 -4.61 -15.52 -15.25
CA MET A 3 -3.83 -14.29 -15.29
C MET A 3 -2.43 -14.61 -15.79
N THR A 4 -2.00 -13.91 -16.86
CA THR A 4 -0.66 -14.05 -17.42
C THR A 4 0.06 -12.71 -17.27
N LEU A 5 1.18 -12.72 -16.55
CA LEU A 5 2.06 -11.56 -16.40
C LEU A 5 3.24 -11.67 -17.35
N ARG A 6 3.67 -10.53 -17.90
CA ARG A 6 4.98 -10.41 -18.57
C ARG A 6 5.93 -9.74 -17.61
N LEU A 7 6.83 -10.53 -17.03
CA LEU A 7 7.80 -10.07 -16.05
C LEU A 7 9.18 -9.95 -16.70
N THR A 8 9.97 -8.99 -16.23
CA THR A 8 11.41 -8.98 -16.47
C THR A 8 12.08 -10.06 -15.61
N ASP A 9 13.31 -10.44 -15.94
CA ASP A 9 14.06 -11.44 -15.15
C ASP A 9 14.22 -11.02 -13.68
N GLU A 10 14.43 -9.73 -13.44
CA GLU A 10 14.49 -9.16 -12.09
C GLU A 10 13.17 -9.32 -11.32
N GLN A 11 12.04 -9.04 -11.98
CA GLN A 11 10.72 -9.17 -11.37
C GLN A 11 10.37 -10.64 -11.08
N GLU A 12 10.73 -11.57 -11.98
CA GLU A 12 10.54 -13.00 -11.78
C GLU A 12 11.37 -13.52 -10.59
N SER A 13 12.62 -13.07 -10.47
CA SER A 13 13.49 -13.39 -9.33
C SER A 13 12.91 -12.86 -8.02
N ALA A 14 12.48 -11.59 -8.00
CA ALA A 14 11.86 -10.99 -6.83
C ALA A 14 10.56 -11.71 -6.41
N LEU A 15 9.71 -12.08 -7.38
CA LEU A 15 8.48 -12.82 -7.12
C LEU A 15 8.77 -14.24 -6.58
N THR A 16 9.83 -14.89 -7.08
CA THR A 16 10.28 -16.19 -6.60
C THR A 16 10.72 -16.10 -5.14
N ALA A 17 11.62 -15.17 -4.83
CA ALA A 17 12.11 -14.97 -3.47
C ALA A 17 10.97 -14.62 -2.50
N LEU A 18 10.02 -13.79 -2.92
CA LEU A 18 8.84 -13.44 -2.12
C LEU A 18 7.97 -14.67 -1.82
N ALA A 19 7.68 -15.47 -2.84
CA ALA A 19 6.85 -16.67 -2.71
C ALA A 19 7.51 -17.72 -1.80
N GLU A 20 8.83 -17.91 -1.94
CA GLU A 20 9.63 -18.82 -1.10
C GLU A 20 9.65 -18.35 0.36
N ALA A 21 9.91 -17.08 0.61
CA ALA A 21 9.92 -16.51 1.95
C ALA A 21 8.57 -16.64 2.66
N GLN A 22 7.47 -16.59 1.91
CA GLN A 22 6.11 -16.74 2.43
C GLN A 22 5.60 -18.20 2.42
N GLY A 23 6.32 -19.13 1.79
CA GLY A 23 5.92 -20.55 1.69
C GLY A 23 4.65 -20.77 0.85
N ILE A 24 4.43 -19.96 -0.19
CA ILE A 24 3.22 -19.97 -1.02
C ILE A 24 3.55 -20.02 -2.51
N SER A 25 2.52 -20.20 -3.36
CA SER A 25 2.71 -20.13 -4.81
C SER A 25 2.99 -18.70 -5.29
N LYS A 26 3.68 -18.56 -6.43
CA LYS A 26 3.91 -17.26 -7.09
C LYS A 26 2.61 -16.51 -7.42
N GLN A 27 1.56 -17.25 -7.75
CA GLN A 27 0.24 -16.67 -8.04
C GLN A 27 -0.36 -16.05 -6.77
N GLU A 28 -0.35 -16.79 -5.66
CA GLU A 28 -0.84 -16.30 -4.37
C GLU A 28 -0.01 -15.11 -3.87
N ALA A 29 1.32 -15.18 -4.01
CA ALA A 29 2.22 -14.07 -3.65
C ALA A 29 1.91 -12.80 -4.46
N THR A 30 1.61 -12.95 -5.75
CA THR A 30 1.20 -11.83 -6.62
C THR A 30 -0.12 -11.21 -6.14
N VAL A 31 -1.13 -12.04 -5.88
CA VAL A 31 -2.45 -11.56 -5.40
C VAL A 31 -2.32 -10.83 -4.07
N ARG A 32 -1.59 -11.42 -3.10
CA ARG A 32 -1.34 -10.77 -1.80
C ARG A 32 -0.59 -9.46 -1.94
N ALA A 33 0.48 -9.43 -2.73
CA ALA A 33 1.25 -8.21 -2.95
C ALA A 33 0.39 -7.08 -3.54
N ILE A 34 -0.54 -7.41 -4.47
CA ILE A 34 -1.50 -6.44 -5.03
C ILE A 34 -2.45 -5.94 -3.95
N LEU A 35 -3.05 -6.84 -3.15
CA LEU A 35 -3.98 -6.47 -2.09
C LEU A 35 -3.31 -5.61 -1.01
N GLU A 36 -2.12 -6.00 -0.56
CA GLU A 36 -1.34 -5.21 0.39
C GLU A 36 -0.95 -3.84 -0.16
N ALA A 37 -0.56 -3.76 -1.43
CA ALA A 37 -0.23 -2.49 -2.06
C ALA A 37 -1.46 -1.58 -2.20
N ALA A 38 -2.63 -2.16 -2.46
CA ALA A 38 -3.90 -1.42 -2.51
C ALA A 38 -4.29 -0.93 -1.11
N ASP A 39 -4.24 -1.78 -0.09
CA ASP A 39 -4.58 -1.45 1.29
C ASP A 39 -3.67 -0.34 1.85
N ARG A 40 -2.35 -0.43 1.60
CA ARG A 40 -1.39 0.64 1.95
C ARG A 40 -1.65 1.97 1.23
N ARG A 41 -2.33 1.96 0.06
CA ARG A 41 -2.71 3.20 -0.64
C ARG A 41 -3.98 3.78 -0.02
N VAL A 42 -5.01 2.95 0.13
CA VAL A 42 -6.28 3.36 0.76
C VAL A 42 -6.04 3.92 2.17
N HIS A 43 -5.25 3.23 2.99
CA HIS A 43 -4.94 3.69 4.35
C HIS A 43 -4.22 5.05 4.36
N ARG A 44 -3.29 5.29 3.41
CA ARG A 44 -2.61 6.59 3.30
C ARG A 44 -3.57 7.71 2.88
N ASP A 45 -4.46 7.42 1.94
CA ASP A 45 -5.45 8.39 1.47
C ASP A 45 -6.45 8.73 2.59
N ASP A 46 -6.88 7.73 3.38
CA ASP A 46 -7.74 7.92 4.54
C ASP A 46 -7.06 8.77 5.63
N VAL A 47 -5.80 8.47 5.96
CA VAL A 47 -5.02 9.26 6.93
C VAL A 47 -4.85 10.70 6.44
N ALA A 48 -4.56 10.91 5.15
CA ALA A 48 -4.44 12.23 4.58
C ALA A 48 -5.77 13.00 4.63
N ALA A 49 -6.88 12.36 4.30
CA ALA A 49 -8.22 12.95 4.34
C ALA A 49 -8.65 13.31 5.77
N LEU A 50 -8.46 12.40 6.73
CA LEU A 50 -8.75 12.65 8.14
C LEU A 50 -7.86 13.75 8.71
N SER A 51 -6.58 13.78 8.35
CA SER A 51 -5.64 14.84 8.76
C SER A 51 -6.01 16.20 8.17
N ALA A 52 -6.49 16.25 6.92
CA ALA A 52 -6.98 17.47 6.29
C ALA A 52 -8.22 18.01 7.03
N ARG A 53 -9.21 17.14 7.29
CA ARG A 53 -10.42 17.51 8.06
C ARG A 53 -10.10 17.95 9.48
N GLY A 54 -9.16 17.27 10.15
CA GLY A 54 -8.70 17.63 11.48
C GLY A 54 -8.04 19.00 11.52
N ARG A 55 -7.14 19.29 10.57
CA ARG A 55 -6.49 20.60 10.45
C ARG A 55 -7.49 21.72 10.18
N GLU A 56 -8.46 21.50 9.30
CA GLU A 56 -9.53 22.48 9.05
C GLU A 56 -10.36 22.72 10.31
N ARG A 57 -10.82 21.65 10.96
CA ARG A 57 -11.64 21.73 12.18
C ARG A 57 -10.94 22.43 13.34
N TYR A 58 -9.63 22.24 13.49
CA TYR A 58 -8.85 22.80 14.59
C TYR A 58 -7.94 23.95 14.17
N ALA A 59 -8.11 24.51 12.96
CA ALA A 59 -7.24 25.55 12.40
C ALA A 59 -7.03 26.71 13.38
N ALA A 60 -8.13 27.29 13.88
CA ALA A 60 -8.08 28.42 14.80
C ALA A 60 -7.44 28.11 16.16
N LEU A 61 -7.40 26.83 16.59
CA LEU A 61 -6.69 26.40 17.79
C LEU A 61 -5.20 26.21 17.48
N LEU A 62 -4.88 25.56 16.37
CA LEU A 62 -3.51 25.34 15.91
C LEU A 62 -2.78 26.67 15.65
N ASP A 63 -3.46 27.66 15.08
CA ASP A 63 -2.92 29.02 14.86
C ASP A 63 -2.56 29.74 16.16
N ARG A 64 -3.29 29.46 17.26
CA ARG A 64 -2.99 30.03 18.58
C ARG A 64 -1.86 29.29 19.29
N LEU A 65 -1.73 27.99 19.06
CA LEU A 65 -0.67 27.16 19.64
C LEU A 65 0.67 27.31 18.92
N ALA A 66 0.68 27.86 17.71
CA ALA A 66 1.90 28.09 16.92
C ALA A 66 2.58 29.44 17.20
N GLN A 67 2.05 30.25 18.13
CA GLN A 67 2.62 31.51 18.63
C GLN A 67 3.48 31.28 19.86
#